data_AF-A0A1X2E238-F1
#
_entry.id   AF-A0A1X2E238-F1
#
_cell.length_a   1.000
_cell.length_b   1.000
_cell.length_c   1.000
_cell.angle_alpha   90.00
_cell.angle_beta   90.00
_cell.angle_gamma   90.00
#
_symmetry.space_group_name_H-M   'P 1'
#
loop_
_entity.id
_entity.type
_entity.pdbx_description
1 polymer ?
#
loop_
_entity_poly.entity_id
_entity_poly.type
_entity_poly.pdbx_seq_one_letter_code
_entity_poly.pdbx_strand_id
1 'polypeptide(L)'
;MNLETIDTPQLDIDELREEIDRLDAEILAAVKRRVEVSQAIGKVRMASGGTRLVHSREMKVIERYSELGPDGKDLAILLLRLGRGRLGH
;
A
#
# COMPACT_ATOMS: atom_id res chain seq x y z
N MET A 1 22.57 45.67 18.35
CA MET A 1 22.90 44.55 17.44
C MET A 1 21.64 43.71 17.33
N ASN A 2 20.97 43.78 16.18
CA ASN A 2 19.74 43.06 15.92
C ASN A 2 20.07 41.59 15.73
N LEU A 3 19.45 40.73 16.53
CA LEU A 3 19.48 39.30 16.30
C LEU A 3 18.39 39.03 15.25
N GLU A 4 18.79 38.92 13.98
CA GLU A 4 17.94 38.37 12.94
C GLU A 4 17.65 36.92 13.33
N THR A 5 16.49 36.70 13.94
CA THR A 5 15.88 35.38 14.06
C THR A 5 15.67 34.90 12.64
N ILE A 6 16.48 33.92 12.26
CA ILE A 6 16.38 33.21 10.99
C ILE A 6 14.98 32.60 10.96
N ASP A 7 14.11 33.18 10.14
CA ASP A 7 12.74 32.73 9.93
C ASP A 7 12.82 31.45 9.10
N THR A 8 13.11 30.33 9.76
CA THR A 8 12.86 29.01 9.18
C THR A 8 11.37 28.96 8.85
N PRO A 9 10.96 28.66 7.60
CA PRO A 9 9.55 28.51 7.30
C PRO A 9 9.03 27.37 8.17
N GLN A 10 8.30 27.74 9.22
CA GLN A 10 7.66 26.77 10.08
C GLN A 10 6.47 26.26 9.29
N LEU A 11 6.64 25.07 8.69
CA LEU A 11 5.56 24.38 7.98
C LEU A 11 4.32 24.40 8.87
N ASP A 12 3.23 24.95 8.34
CA ASP A 12 1.97 25.02 9.07
C ASP A 12 1.42 23.60 9.25
N ILE A 13 0.88 23.31 10.42
CA ILE A 13 0.24 22.01 10.71
C ILE A 13 -0.87 21.74 9.70
N ASP A 14 -1.58 22.79 9.27
CA ASP A 14 -2.66 22.65 8.31
C ASP A 14 -2.13 22.32 6.90
N GLU A 15 -1.02 22.91 6.46
CA GLU A 15 -0.35 22.55 5.20
C GLU A 15 0.13 21.08 5.20
N LEU A 16 0.69 20.61 6.32
CA LEU A 16 1.12 19.22 6.47
C LEU A 16 -0.06 18.24 6.44
N ARG A 17 -1.21 18.62 6.99
CA ARG A 17 -2.43 17.81 6.94
C ARG A 17 -3.00 17.72 5.54
N GLU A 18 -3.01 18.84 4.81
CA GLU A 18 -3.41 18.81 3.39
C GLU A 18 -2.48 17.92 2.56
N GLU A 19 -1.19 17.87 2.89
CA GLU A 19 -0.27 16.93 2.25
C GLU A 19 -0.60 15.47 2.57
N ILE A 20 -0.91 15.15 3.83
CA ILE A 20 -1.39 13.81 4.21
C ILE A 20 -2.67 13.45 3.45
N ASP A 21 -3.65 14.35 3.37
CA ASP A 21 -4.90 14.09 2.67
C ASP A 21 -4.68 13.79 1.18
N ARG A 22 -3.74 14.50 0.54
CA ARG A 22 -3.33 14.23 -0.85
C ARG A 22 -2.67 12.85 -0.97
N LEU A 23 -1.72 12.53 -0.09
CA LEU A 23 -1.03 11.24 -0.08
C LEU A 23 -2.02 10.08 0.16
N ASP A 24 -2.97 10.25 1.07
CA ASP A 24 -4.00 9.25 1.36
C ASP A 24 -4.93 9.03 0.17
N ALA A 25 -5.28 10.08 -0.57
CA ALA A 25 -6.04 9.95 -1.81
C ALA A 25 -5.27 9.14 -2.87
N GLU A 26 -3.96 9.38 -3.01
CA GLU A 26 -3.09 8.62 -3.91
C GLU A 26 -2.94 7.15 -3.49
N ILE A 27 -2.70 6.90 -2.19
CA ILE A 27 -2.63 5.55 -1.61
C ILE A 27 -3.95 4.82 -1.88
N LEU A 28 -5.09 5.44 -1.60
CA LEU A 28 -6.40 4.83 -1.81
C LEU A 28 -6.64 4.47 -3.28
N ALA A 29 -6.32 5.38 -4.21
CA ALA A 29 -6.43 5.13 -5.64
C ALA A 29 -5.52 3.97 -6.08
N ALA A 30 -4.27 3.96 -5.62
CA ALA A 30 -3.31 2.90 -5.91
C ALA A 30 -3.78 1.54 -5.37
N VAL A 31 -4.30 1.50 -4.14
CA VAL A 31 -4.84 0.27 -3.52
C VAL A 31 -6.03 -0.26 -4.30
N LYS A 32 -7.01 0.58 -4.66
CA LYS A 32 -8.16 0.17 -5.49
C LYS A 32 -7.70 -0.46 -6.79
N ARG A 33 -6.78 0.20 -7.51
CA ARG A 33 -6.25 -0.32 -8.76
C ARG A 33 -5.49 -1.64 -8.58
N ARG A 34 -4.69 -1.74 -7.52
CA ARG A 34 -3.94 -2.97 -7.18
C ARG A 34 -4.88 -4.15 -6.93
N VAL A 35 -6.03 -3.91 -6.27
CA VAL A 35 -7.06 -4.93 -6.02
C VAL A 35 -7.63 -5.45 -7.33
N GLU A 36 -8.05 -4.56 -8.24
CA GLU A 36 -8.58 -4.94 -9.55
C GLU A 36 -7.60 -5.80 -10.35
N VAL A 37 -6.33 -5.39 -10.39
CA VAL A 37 -5.28 -6.13 -11.09
C VAL A 37 -5.04 -7.50 -10.44
N SER A 38 -5.02 -7.58 -9.11
CA SER A 38 -4.87 -8.86 -8.39
C SER A 38 -6.03 -9.83 -8.69
N GLN A 39 -7.26 -9.32 -8.72
CA GLN A 39 -8.45 -10.10 -9.08
C GLN A 39 -8.40 -10.57 -10.53
N ALA A 40 -7.98 -9.71 -11.46
CA ALA A 40 -7.80 -10.08 -12.87
C ALA A 40 -6.77 -11.20 -13.05
N ILE A 41 -5.63 -11.11 -12.35
CA ILE A 41 -4.62 -12.18 -12.32
C ILE A 41 -5.25 -13.48 -11.81
N GLY A 42 -6.02 -13.43 -10.72
CA GLY A 42 -6.72 -14.60 -10.18
C GLY A 42 -7.65 -15.24 -11.20
N LYS A 43 -8.46 -14.44 -11.91
CA LYS A 43 -9.38 -14.91 -12.97
C LYS A 43 -8.63 -15.59 -14.11
N VAL A 44 -7.56 -14.97 -14.62
CA VAL A 44 -6.74 -15.53 -15.70
C VAL A 44 -6.13 -16.88 -15.26
N ARG A 45 -5.57 -16.95 -14.05
CA ARG A 45 -4.95 -18.18 -13.55
C ARG A 45 -5.96 -19.31 -13.40
N MET A 46 -7.14 -19.02 -12.87
CA MET A 46 -8.21 -20.01 -12.74
C MET A 46 -8.71 -20.49 -14.11
N ALA A 47 -8.83 -19.59 -15.09
CA ALA A 47 -9.22 -19.96 -16.46
C ALA A 47 -8.19 -20.88 -17.14
N SER A 48 -6.91 -20.78 -16.78
CA SER A 48 -5.84 -21.66 -17.26
C SER A 48 -5.65 -22.94 -16.43
N GLY A 49 -6.59 -23.28 -15.53
CA GLY A 49 -6.51 -24.47 -14.67
C GLY A 49 -5.49 -24.35 -13.52
N GLY A 50 -4.94 -23.16 -13.30
CA GLY A 50 -4.02 -22.89 -12.20
C GLY A 50 -4.75 -22.64 -10.88
N THR A 51 -3.99 -22.71 -9.78
CA THR A 51 -4.52 -22.39 -8.45
C THR A 51 -4.95 -20.92 -8.36
N ARG A 52 -5.84 -20.58 -7.43
CA ARG A 52 -6.16 -19.16 -7.14
C ARG A 52 -4.97 -18.42 -6.50
N LEU A 53 -4.13 -19.12 -5.74
CA LEU A 53 -3.08 -18.55 -4.88
C LEU A 53 -1.71 -19.12 -5.21
N VAL A 54 -0.67 -18.27 -5.20
CA VAL A 54 0.74 -18.71 -5.32
C VAL A 54 1.50 -18.23 -4.10
N HIS A 55 1.82 -19.16 -3.20
CA HIS A 55 2.53 -18.84 -1.96
C HIS A 55 3.84 -18.09 -2.20
N SER A 56 4.68 -18.55 -3.14
CA SER A 56 5.94 -17.89 -3.47
C SER A 56 5.77 -16.45 -4.00
N ARG A 57 4.65 -16.16 -4.68
CA ARG A 57 4.33 -14.79 -5.13
C ARG A 57 3.89 -13.92 -3.97
N GLU A 58 3.11 -14.46 -3.04
CA GLU A 58 2.68 -13.73 -1.85
C GLU A 58 3.86 -13.39 -0.94
N MET A 59 4.80 -14.31 -0.75
CA MET A 59 6.03 -14.04 -0.02
C MET A 59 6.85 -12.89 -0.64
N LYS A 60 6.92 -12.80 -1.97
CA LYS A 60 7.56 -11.65 -2.64
C LYS A 60 6.85 -10.31 -2.41
N VAL A 61 5.55 -10.33 -2.15
CA VAL A 61 4.81 -9.11 -1.79
C VAL A 61 5.13 -8.74 -0.35
N ILE A 62 5.09 -9.70 0.57
CA ILE A 62 5.41 -9.47 1.99
C ILE A 62 6.83 -8.93 2.13
N GLU A 63 7.79 -9.53 1.41
CA GLU A 63 9.19 -9.07 1.43
C GLU A 63 9.33 -7.63 0.91
N ARG A 64 8.58 -7.25 -0.14
CA ARG A 64 8.65 -5.86 -0.65
C ARG A 64 8.24 -4.83 0.40
N TYR A 65 7.22 -5.12 1.20
CA TYR A 65 6.77 -4.17 2.22
C TYR A 65 7.59 -4.26 3.51
N SER A 66 8.55 -5.19 3.64
CA SER A 66 9.42 -5.28 4.82
C SER A 66 10.27 -4.01 5.03
N GLU A 67 10.45 -3.21 3.97
CA GLU A 67 11.06 -1.88 4.01
C GLU A 67 10.37 -0.91 4.98
N LEU A 68 9.08 -1.12 5.28
CA LEU A 68 8.32 -0.35 6.26
C LEU A 68 8.41 -0.91 7.69
N GLY A 69 9.30 -1.87 7.93
CA GLY A 69 9.45 -2.53 9.23
C GLY A 69 8.34 -3.56 9.52
N PRO A 70 8.04 -3.82 10.81
CA PRO A 70 7.06 -4.84 11.20
C PRO A 70 5.67 -4.63 10.58
N ASP A 71 5.18 -3.39 10.60
CA ASP A 71 3.83 -3.03 10.11
C ASP A 71 3.70 -3.17 8.58
N GLY A 72 4.82 -3.12 7.86
CA GLY A 72 4.85 -3.36 6.43
C GLY A 72 4.37 -4.77 6.04
N LYS A 73 4.68 -5.78 6.86
CA LYS A 73 4.18 -7.14 6.63
C LYS A 73 2.66 -7.21 6.77
N ASP A 74 2.10 -6.50 7.75
CA ASP A 74 0.66 -6.44 7.97
C ASP A 74 -0.06 -5.70 6.83
N LEU A 75 0.53 -4.60 6.35
CA LEU A 75 0.04 -3.90 5.16
C LEU A 75 0.03 -4.81 3.93
N ALA A 76 1.12 -5.56 3.68
CA ALA A 76 1.16 -6.53 2.58
C ALA A 76 0.06 -7.60 2.71
N ILE A 77 -0.17 -8.12 3.91
CA ILE A 77 -1.22 -9.11 4.18
C ILE A 77 -2.60 -8.53 3.91
N LEU A 78 -2.89 -7.30 4.34
CA LEU A 78 -4.14 -6.61 4.03
C LEU A 78 -4.36 -6.47 2.52
N LEU A 79 -3.33 -6.01 1.79
CA LEU A 79 -3.39 -5.84 0.35
C LEU A 79 -3.56 -7.16 -0.41
N LEU A 80 -2.97 -8.25 0.09
CA LEU A 80 -3.19 -9.59 -0.46
C LEU A 80 -4.63 -10.04 -0.24
N ARG A 81 -5.18 -9.87 0.97
CA ARG A 81 -6.57 -10.21 1.31
C ARG A 81 -7.59 -9.44 0.46
N LEU A 82 -7.39 -8.13 0.26
CA LEU A 82 -8.27 -7.32 -0.59
C LEU A 82 -8.32 -7.83 -2.04
N GLY A 83 -7.18 -8.27 -2.57
CA GLY A 83 -7.08 -8.74 -3.96
C GLY A 83 -7.59 -10.16 -4.20
N ARG A 84 -7.24 -11.12 -3.32
CA ARG A 84 -7.49 -12.55 -3.55
C ARG A 84 -8.59 -13.17 -2.68
N GLY A 85 -9.15 -12.39 -1.74
CA GLY A 85 -10.02 -12.88 -0.69
C GLY A 85 -9.25 -13.45 0.51
N ARG A 86 -9.99 -13.89 1.54
CA ARG A 86 -9.41 -14.55 2.72
C ARG A 86 -8.99 -15.98 2.37
N LEU A 87 -7.94 -16.46 3.04
CA LEU A 87 -7.58 -17.89 3.00
C LEU A 87 -8.72 -18.70 3.63
N GLY A 88 -9.15 -19.77 2.95
CA GLY A 88 -10.13 -20.72 3.49
C GLY A 88 -11.61 -20.32 3.40
N HIS A 89 -11.93 -19.24 2.67
CA HIS A 89 -13.31 -18.84 2.34
C HIS A 89 -13.56 -18.86 0.83
#